data_AF-A0A8K1FI65-F1
#
_entry.id   AF-A0A8K1FI65-F1
#
_cell.length_a   1.000
_cell.length_b   1.000
_cell.length_c   1.000
_cell.angle_alpha   90.00
_cell.angle_beta   90.00
_cell.angle_gamma   90.00
#
_symmetry.space_group_name_H-M   'P 1'
#
loop_
_entity.id
_entity.type
_entity.pdbx_description
1 polymer ?
#
loop_
_entity_poly.entity_id
_entity_poly.type
_entity_poly.pdbx_seq_one_letter_code
_entity_poly.pdbx_strand_id
1 'polypeptide(L)'
;MRLNIHVHGLQFVVPCGDGSQSFKWLGLVVAQRYALAVPHGRVRTREDAHLKPGFFLPASITKTQSGQVLPPTKKITELCKDNESITVQLQQELPVNEIGAPQFSSWSVSAFSTPPKVSGSAVAELSLPPSEAKAGTPASSARSDAKTSTSRAPPAEKKGDDDEIKDYARLEMLQQVNSGQLQSEMEVEAAFLYDWARLHVEELEKDSKERDALQELLLGYFAQVNTAYMHYAVGSGEMAYGMNGHELAHFLHECGLYHFQQDHAAIEKLYSLCLRHDSLLSLHDRSTLGRAGFFHALLRAMLYTPKDATNGTSKEIIEKRLKEQVLPTVLRLTSGPFRDHTHQNRIIAIFQEVKPKLIKLYEKYTQDNDEKALRAKSVAAASPGWPILLTASGLKSMLYDCGVFCAGDTKKHDEIFGKAIEQCFTGMRELRITEDQPLVFAEYVEVVTRVGLTVLEENGLAPKDAIKITLNALRSLPIKTLNAHRK
;
A
#
# COMPACT_ATOMS: atom_id res chain seq x y z
N MET A 1 36.75 -11.03 -21.04
CA MET A 1 35.96 -12.26 -20.92
C MET A 1 34.65 -12.14 -21.68
N ARG A 2 34.29 -13.16 -22.46
CA ARG A 2 33.06 -13.32 -23.25
C ARG A 2 32.54 -14.74 -23.04
N LEU A 3 31.21 -14.90 -23.06
CA LEU A 3 30.57 -16.20 -22.95
C LEU A 3 29.60 -16.43 -24.11
N ASN A 4 29.52 -17.68 -24.56
CA ASN A 4 28.59 -18.12 -25.59
C ASN A 4 27.34 -18.70 -24.93
N ILE A 5 26.25 -17.95 -24.92
CA ILE A 5 25.02 -18.30 -24.20
C ILE A 5 24.01 -18.93 -25.15
N HIS A 6 23.47 -20.09 -24.78
CA HIS A 6 22.36 -20.77 -25.44
C HIS A 6 21.11 -20.63 -24.57
N VAL A 7 20.00 -20.18 -25.15
CA VAL A 7 18.72 -20.03 -24.46
C VAL A 7 17.58 -20.26 -25.44
N HIS A 8 16.74 -21.26 -25.18
CA HIS A 8 15.55 -21.58 -25.98
C HIS A 8 15.79 -21.60 -27.50
N GLY A 9 16.90 -22.21 -27.93
CA GLY A 9 17.29 -22.32 -29.35
C GLY A 9 17.97 -21.09 -29.95
N LEU A 10 18.09 -19.98 -29.21
CA LEU A 10 18.85 -18.80 -29.60
C LEU A 10 20.26 -18.84 -28.99
N GLN A 11 21.21 -18.21 -29.69
CA GLN A 11 22.58 -18.06 -29.22
C GLN A 11 22.98 -16.58 -29.13
N PHE A 12 23.55 -16.19 -27.98
CA PHE A 12 24.03 -14.84 -27.72
C PHE A 12 25.49 -14.86 -27.29
N VAL A 13 26.29 -13.91 -27.79
CA VAL A 13 27.61 -13.63 -27.22
C VAL A 13 27.46 -12.53 -26.18
N VAL A 14 27.73 -12.84 -24.91
CA VAL A 14 27.63 -11.88 -23.81
C VAL A 14 29.04 -11.44 -23.40
N PRO A 15 29.41 -10.15 -23.57
CA PRO A 15 30.65 -9.63 -23.03
C PRO A 15 30.52 -9.47 -21.51
N CYS A 16 31.41 -10.13 -20.77
CA CYS A 16 31.40 -10.15 -19.30
C CYS A 16 32.48 -9.25 -18.68
N GLY A 17 33.20 -8.47 -19.49
CA GLY A 17 34.29 -7.62 -19.01
C GLY A 17 35.43 -8.45 -18.42
N ASP A 18 35.80 -8.17 -17.17
CA ASP A 18 36.75 -8.95 -16.38
C ASP A 18 36.13 -10.23 -15.78
N GLY A 19 34.81 -10.43 -15.94
CA GLY A 19 34.05 -11.57 -15.41
C GLY A 19 33.81 -11.52 -13.89
N SER A 20 33.98 -10.35 -13.27
CA SER A 20 33.70 -10.12 -11.84
C SER A 20 32.21 -10.22 -11.47
N GLN A 21 31.32 -10.21 -12.47
CA GLN A 21 29.88 -10.32 -12.31
C GLN A 21 29.45 -11.73 -11.89
N SER A 22 28.29 -11.84 -11.26
CA SER A 22 27.73 -13.11 -10.81
C SER A 22 26.88 -13.81 -11.87
N PHE A 23 26.61 -15.10 -11.67
CA PHE A 23 25.67 -15.85 -12.53
C PHE A 23 24.23 -15.34 -12.40
N LYS A 24 23.85 -14.74 -11.26
CA LYS A 24 22.59 -13.98 -11.12
C LYS A 24 22.50 -12.85 -12.14
N TRP A 25 23.55 -12.03 -12.23
CA TRP A 25 23.62 -10.94 -13.21
C TRP A 25 23.54 -11.48 -14.65
N LEU A 26 24.29 -12.56 -14.94
CA LEU A 26 24.29 -13.18 -16.26
C LEU A 26 22.88 -13.65 -16.67
N GLY A 27 22.17 -14.31 -15.77
CA GLY A 27 20.79 -14.77 -16.01
C GLY A 27 19.85 -13.63 -16.37
N LEU A 28 19.91 -12.50 -15.64
CA LEU A 28 19.09 -11.32 -15.91
C LEU A 28 19.42 -10.65 -17.26
N VAL A 29 20.70 -10.53 -17.59
CA VAL A 29 21.14 -9.98 -18.90
C VAL A 29 20.64 -10.84 -20.05
N VAL A 30 20.73 -12.16 -19.90
CA VAL A 30 20.28 -13.12 -20.91
C VAL A 30 18.76 -13.08 -21.04
N ALA A 31 18.02 -13.02 -19.93
CA ALA A 31 16.57 -12.86 -19.94
C ALA A 31 16.13 -11.60 -20.70
N GLN A 32 16.77 -10.46 -20.43
CA GLN A 32 16.49 -9.21 -21.13
C GLN A 32 16.81 -9.29 -22.63
N ARG A 33 17.96 -9.86 -23.00
CA ARG A 33 18.35 -10.02 -24.41
C ARG A 33 17.43 -10.98 -25.15
N TYR A 34 17.02 -12.07 -24.51
CA TYR A 34 16.05 -13.00 -25.05
C TYR A 34 14.71 -12.30 -25.30
N ALA A 35 14.21 -11.53 -24.33
CA ALA A 35 12.99 -10.75 -24.49
C ALA A 35 13.04 -9.83 -25.72
N LEU A 36 14.15 -9.12 -25.93
CA LEU A 36 14.32 -8.21 -27.07
C LEU A 36 14.51 -8.94 -28.41
N ALA A 37 15.02 -10.16 -28.41
CA ALA A 37 15.29 -10.94 -29.62
C ALA A 37 14.08 -11.74 -30.12
N VAL A 38 13.13 -12.07 -29.23
CA VAL A 38 11.90 -12.77 -29.61
C VAL A 38 11.02 -11.81 -30.43
N PRO A 39 10.54 -12.19 -31.63
CA PRO A 39 9.82 -11.29 -32.53
C PRO A 39 8.57 -10.68 -31.86
N HIS A 40 8.57 -9.36 -31.69
CA HIS A 40 7.44 -8.57 -31.18
C HIS A 40 6.44 -8.29 -32.31
N GLY A 41 5.65 -9.30 -32.67
CA GLY A 41 4.68 -9.20 -33.75
C GLY A 41 3.39 -8.47 -33.32
N ARG A 42 3.19 -7.24 -33.80
CA ARG A 42 1.91 -6.49 -33.73
C ARG A 42 0.77 -7.12 -34.57
N VAL A 43 0.95 -8.37 -35.06
CA VAL A 43 0.14 -9.00 -36.12
C VAL A 43 -0.32 -10.43 -35.76
N ARG A 44 -0.10 -10.94 -34.55
CA ARG A 44 -0.66 -12.25 -34.12
C ARG A 44 -1.26 -12.21 -32.71
N THR A 45 -2.37 -11.51 -32.56
CA THR A 45 -3.20 -11.45 -31.33
C THR A 45 -4.20 -12.62 -31.21
N ARG A 46 -3.94 -13.77 -31.85
CA ARG A 46 -4.86 -14.93 -31.86
C ARG A 46 -4.25 -16.25 -31.37
N GLU A 47 -3.06 -16.23 -30.81
CA GLU A 47 -2.47 -17.39 -30.13
C GLU A 47 -2.29 -17.03 -28.64
N ASP A 48 -2.84 -17.85 -27.74
CA ASP A 48 -2.81 -17.62 -26.27
C ASP A 48 -1.40 -17.42 -25.72
N ALA A 49 -0.38 -17.94 -26.42
CA ALA A 49 1.04 -17.76 -26.10
C ALA A 49 1.55 -16.31 -26.21
N HIS A 50 0.81 -15.40 -26.87
CA HIS A 50 1.24 -14.02 -27.14
C HIS A 50 0.54 -12.96 -26.28
N LEU A 51 -0.28 -13.35 -25.30
CA LEU A 51 -1.08 -12.43 -24.47
C LEU A 51 -0.34 -11.79 -23.29
N LYS A 52 0.92 -12.15 -23.01
CA LYS A 52 1.69 -11.55 -21.90
C LYS A 52 3.05 -11.08 -22.40
N PRO A 53 3.38 -9.77 -22.38
CA PRO A 53 4.78 -9.34 -22.42
C PRO A 53 5.46 -9.88 -21.15
N GLY A 54 6.00 -11.09 -21.26
CA GLY A 54 6.44 -11.89 -20.12
C GLY A 54 7.78 -11.40 -19.58
N PHE A 55 7.84 -11.22 -18.27
CA PHE A 55 9.09 -11.10 -17.53
C PHE A 55 9.74 -12.50 -17.47
N PHE A 56 10.78 -12.74 -18.26
CA PHE A 56 11.48 -14.03 -18.23
C PHE A 56 12.35 -14.15 -16.98
N LEU A 57 12.09 -15.18 -16.17
CA LEU A 57 12.89 -15.48 -14.97
C LEU A 57 13.91 -16.58 -15.27
N PRO A 58 15.18 -16.45 -14.88
CA PRO A 58 16.13 -17.56 -15.02
C PRO A 58 15.76 -18.72 -14.08
N ALA A 59 15.55 -19.89 -14.66
CA ALA A 59 15.20 -21.15 -13.99
C ALA A 59 16.44 -21.98 -13.65
N SER A 60 17.46 -21.93 -14.50
CA SER A 60 18.73 -22.62 -14.28
C SER A 60 19.79 -22.03 -15.21
N ILE A 61 21.04 -22.10 -14.79
CA ILE A 61 22.20 -21.79 -15.62
C ILE A 61 23.14 -22.98 -15.53
N THR A 62 23.51 -23.56 -16.67
CA THR A 62 24.34 -24.76 -16.73
C THR A 62 25.48 -24.59 -17.73
N LYS A 63 26.61 -25.26 -17.47
CA LYS A 63 27.64 -25.41 -18.49
C LYS A 63 27.14 -26.32 -19.60
N THR A 64 27.22 -25.88 -20.85
CA THR A 64 26.66 -26.62 -21.99
C THR A 64 27.35 -27.98 -22.18
N GLN A 65 28.66 -28.05 -21.90
CA GLN A 65 29.44 -29.27 -22.11
C GLN A 65 29.32 -30.29 -20.97
N SER A 66 29.26 -29.83 -19.71
CA SER A 66 29.26 -30.71 -18.54
C SER A 66 27.89 -30.89 -17.88
N GLY A 67 26.89 -30.08 -18.25
CA GLY A 67 25.59 -30.03 -17.59
C GLY A 67 25.64 -29.48 -16.16
N GLN A 68 26.81 -29.06 -15.67
CA GLN A 68 26.98 -28.58 -14.30
C GLN A 68 26.15 -27.31 -14.07
N VAL A 69 25.26 -27.34 -13.08
CA VAL A 69 24.49 -26.17 -12.63
C VAL A 69 25.41 -25.17 -11.94
N LEU A 70 25.35 -23.92 -12.40
CA LEU A 70 26.17 -22.81 -11.93
C LEU A 70 25.38 -22.00 -10.89
N PRO A 71 25.88 -21.89 -9.64
CA PRO A 71 25.15 -21.24 -8.56
C PRO A 71 25.06 -19.71 -8.76
N PRO A 72 23.92 -19.06 -8.42
CA PRO A 72 23.67 -17.65 -8.74
C PRO A 72 24.67 -16.65 -8.13
N THR A 73 25.20 -16.94 -6.94
CA THR A 73 26.04 -16.04 -6.16
C THR A 73 27.52 -16.06 -6.56
N LYS A 74 27.95 -17.08 -7.32
CA LYS A 74 29.34 -17.22 -7.75
C LYS A 74 29.67 -16.27 -8.90
N LYS A 75 30.91 -15.79 -8.93
CA LYS A 75 31.42 -14.96 -10.03
C LYS A 75 31.70 -15.81 -11.26
N ILE A 76 31.57 -15.19 -12.43
CA ILE A 76 31.78 -15.85 -13.71
C ILE A 76 33.21 -16.37 -13.84
N THR A 77 34.22 -15.58 -13.45
CA THR A 77 35.63 -15.99 -13.49
C THR A 77 35.98 -17.16 -12.59
N GLU A 78 35.23 -17.40 -11.52
CA GLU A 78 35.50 -18.51 -10.60
C GLU A 78 35.18 -19.86 -11.26
N LEU A 79 34.22 -19.89 -12.18
CA LEU A 79 33.68 -21.14 -12.71
C LEU A 79 33.79 -21.26 -14.23
N CYS A 80 34.04 -20.18 -14.97
CA CYS A 80 34.07 -20.21 -16.44
C CYS A 80 35.36 -19.61 -17.00
N LYS A 81 35.75 -20.06 -18.19
CA LYS A 81 36.84 -19.51 -19.01
C LYS A 81 36.29 -18.64 -20.14
N ASP A 82 37.16 -17.86 -20.75
CA ASP A 82 36.81 -17.03 -21.91
C ASP A 82 36.30 -17.90 -23.07
N ASN A 83 35.23 -17.46 -23.72
CA ASN A 83 34.50 -18.12 -24.80
C ASN A 83 33.84 -19.47 -24.44
N GLU A 84 33.70 -19.78 -23.15
CA GLU A 84 32.98 -20.98 -22.71
C GLU A 84 31.48 -20.91 -23.02
N SER A 85 30.87 -22.07 -23.30
CA SER A 85 29.46 -22.18 -23.67
C SER A 85 28.57 -22.50 -22.47
N ILE A 86 27.58 -21.65 -22.22
CA ILE A 86 26.63 -21.78 -21.11
C ILE A 86 25.21 -21.88 -21.66
N THR A 87 24.38 -22.72 -21.06
CA THR A 87 22.96 -22.83 -21.35
C THR A 87 22.18 -22.16 -20.22
N VAL A 88 21.29 -21.24 -20.57
CA VAL A 88 20.39 -20.55 -19.62
C VAL A 88 18.97 -20.99 -19.94
N GLN A 89 18.31 -21.57 -18.94
CA GLN A 89 16.89 -21.90 -19.04
C GLN A 89 16.08 -20.75 -18.43
N LEU A 90 15.15 -20.19 -19.20
CA LEU A 90 14.23 -19.16 -18.73
C LEU A 90 12.84 -19.78 -18.51
N GLN A 91 12.18 -19.45 -17.40
CA GLN A 91 10.77 -19.71 -17.20
C GLN A 91 9.98 -18.71 -18.04
N GLN A 92 9.21 -19.22 -19.02
CA GLN A 92 8.31 -18.42 -19.86
C GLN A 92 6.94 -18.24 -19.20
N GLU A 93 6.55 -19.22 -18.39
CA GLU A 93 5.37 -19.21 -17.55
C GLU A 93 5.79 -19.50 -16.11
N LEU A 94 5.11 -18.87 -15.16
CA LEU A 94 5.30 -19.13 -13.74
C LEU A 94 4.26 -20.17 -13.34
N PRO A 95 4.65 -21.46 -13.18
CA PRO A 95 3.70 -22.48 -12.75
C PRO A 95 3.14 -22.06 -11.39
N VAL A 96 1.83 -22.22 -11.20
CA VAL A 96 1.18 -22.01 -9.92
C VAL A 96 0.76 -23.36 -9.36
N ASN A 97 0.88 -23.53 -8.05
CA ASN A 97 0.40 -24.74 -7.37
C ASN A 97 -1.14 -24.70 -7.21
N GLU A 98 -1.71 -25.72 -6.57
CA GLU A 98 -3.16 -25.86 -6.37
C GLU A 98 -3.79 -24.72 -5.55
N ILE A 99 -3.00 -23.94 -4.82
CA ILE A 99 -3.43 -22.74 -4.07
C ILE A 99 -3.14 -21.43 -4.82
N GLY A 100 -2.73 -21.50 -6.09
CA GLY A 100 -2.42 -20.34 -6.93
C GLY A 100 -1.07 -19.68 -6.64
N ALA A 101 -0.24 -20.24 -5.76
CA ALA A 101 1.06 -19.68 -5.41
C ALA A 101 2.14 -20.00 -6.48
N PRO A 102 2.98 -19.02 -6.84
CA PRO A 102 4.00 -19.19 -7.87
C PRO A 102 5.09 -20.17 -7.43
N GLN A 103 5.36 -21.17 -8.27
CA GLN A 103 6.44 -22.14 -8.11
C GLN A 103 7.71 -21.63 -8.81
N PHE A 104 8.65 -21.17 -8.00
CA PHE A 104 9.98 -20.77 -8.47
C PHE A 104 10.93 -21.96 -8.54
N SER A 105 11.84 -21.94 -9.49
CA SER A 105 12.93 -22.92 -9.52
C SER A 105 13.86 -22.75 -8.30
N SER A 106 14.52 -23.83 -7.88
CA SER A 106 15.52 -23.77 -6.80
C SER A 106 16.64 -22.76 -7.08
N TRP A 107 17.00 -22.59 -8.36
CA TRP A 107 17.97 -21.60 -8.79
C TRP A 107 17.44 -20.17 -8.60
N SER A 108 16.18 -19.91 -8.97
CA SER A 108 15.55 -18.59 -8.83
C SER A 108 15.42 -18.21 -7.35
N VAL A 109 14.98 -19.13 -6.49
CA VAL A 109 14.93 -18.91 -5.04
C VAL A 109 16.32 -18.56 -4.51
N SER A 110 17.34 -19.36 -4.84
CA SER A 110 18.73 -19.09 -4.43
C SER A 110 19.27 -17.74 -4.95
N ALA A 111 18.81 -17.29 -6.12
CA ALA A 111 19.25 -16.04 -6.72
C ALA A 111 18.60 -14.80 -6.09
N PHE A 112 17.34 -14.89 -5.67
CA PHE A 112 16.52 -13.71 -5.35
C PHE A 112 16.04 -13.64 -3.89
N SER A 113 16.15 -14.71 -3.10
CA SER A 113 15.86 -14.66 -1.66
C SER A 113 16.90 -13.82 -0.92
N THR A 114 16.44 -12.97 0.01
CA THR A 114 17.32 -12.12 0.82
C THR A 114 17.78 -12.93 2.03
N PRO A 115 19.10 -13.12 2.27
CA PRO A 115 19.54 -13.70 3.54
C PRO A 115 19.16 -12.76 4.69
N PRO A 116 18.68 -13.28 5.84
CA PRO A 116 18.34 -12.45 6.98
C PRO A 116 19.59 -11.67 7.44
N LYS A 117 19.49 -10.34 7.46
CA LYS A 117 20.51 -9.46 8.06
C LYS A 117 20.51 -9.68 9.57
N VAL A 118 21.41 -10.53 10.05
CA VAL A 118 21.79 -10.54 11.47
C VAL A 118 22.60 -9.28 11.73
N SER A 119 22.03 -8.35 12.48
CA SER A 119 22.71 -7.14 12.96
C SER A 119 23.72 -7.49 14.05
N GLY A 120 25.01 -7.33 13.74
CA GLY A 120 26.06 -6.89 14.68
C GLY A 120 26.79 -7.96 15.49
N SER A 121 28.01 -8.31 15.07
CA SER A 121 29.24 -7.98 15.82
C SER A 121 30.47 -8.33 15.00
N ALA A 122 31.43 -7.43 14.98
CA ALA A 122 32.76 -7.65 14.43
C ALA A 122 33.54 -8.63 15.30
N VAL A 123 34.10 -9.67 14.69
CA VAL A 123 35.38 -10.24 15.13
C VAL A 123 36.15 -10.62 13.85
N ALA A 124 37.19 -9.86 13.57
CA ALA A 124 38.22 -10.27 12.64
C ALA A 124 39.21 -11.21 13.36
N GLU A 125 39.73 -12.14 12.58
CA GLU A 125 41.04 -12.77 12.68
C GLU A 125 41.28 -13.98 13.60
N LEU A 126 42.03 -14.90 12.97
CA LEU A 126 42.98 -15.88 13.50
C LEU A 126 42.43 -17.26 13.90
N SER A 127 42.58 -18.18 12.94
CA SER A 127 43.43 -19.38 13.00
C SER A 127 43.66 -20.03 14.36
N LEU A 128 43.61 -21.37 14.42
CA LEU A 128 44.70 -22.24 14.90
C LEU A 128 44.34 -23.76 14.71
N PRO A 129 45.35 -24.66 14.68
CA PRO A 129 45.35 -25.98 14.01
C PRO A 129 44.96 -27.15 14.97
N PRO A 130 44.99 -28.44 14.55
CA PRO A 130 44.29 -29.52 15.24
C PRO A 130 45.14 -30.28 16.27
N SER A 131 44.41 -30.91 17.21
CA SER A 131 44.71 -32.14 17.95
C SER A 131 45.92 -32.15 18.91
N GLU A 132 45.65 -32.36 20.21
CA GLU A 132 46.10 -33.58 20.90
C GLU A 132 45.50 -33.70 22.32
N ALA A 133 45.36 -34.96 22.75
CA ALA A 133 44.73 -35.42 23.98
C ALA A 133 45.60 -35.21 25.24
N LYS A 134 44.96 -35.06 26.41
CA LYS A 134 45.20 -35.91 27.60
C LYS A 134 44.28 -35.61 28.78
N ALA A 135 44.07 -36.67 29.54
CA ALA A 135 43.20 -36.89 30.69
C ALA A 135 43.53 -36.08 31.95
N GLY A 136 42.54 -36.01 32.87
CA GLY A 136 42.81 -35.81 34.30
C GLY A 136 41.70 -35.09 35.09
N THR A 137 40.74 -35.84 35.62
CA THR A 137 39.96 -35.49 36.84
C THR A 137 40.81 -35.85 38.09
N PRO A 138 40.46 -35.56 39.38
CA PRO A 138 39.35 -34.74 39.93
C PRO A 138 39.68 -33.88 41.20
N ALA A 139 38.66 -33.15 41.66
CA ALA A 139 38.21 -32.99 43.07
C ALA A 139 38.47 -31.67 43.85
N SER A 140 37.41 -31.28 44.59
CA SER A 140 37.36 -30.53 45.87
C SER A 140 37.62 -29.01 45.79
N SER A 141 36.88 -28.06 46.39
CA SER A 141 35.78 -28.05 47.36
C SER A 141 35.16 -26.64 47.46
N ALA A 142 33.86 -26.60 47.77
CA ALA A 142 33.20 -25.77 48.79
C ALA A 142 33.00 -24.24 48.64
N ARG A 143 31.70 -23.87 48.73
CA ARG A 143 31.05 -22.63 49.27
C ARG A 143 31.33 -21.34 48.48
N SER A 144 30.39 -20.44 48.17
CA SER A 144 29.10 -20.08 48.78
C SER A 144 28.33 -19.12 47.84
N ASP A 145 27.00 -19.18 47.95
CA ASP A 145 26.00 -18.11 47.83
C ASP A 145 25.70 -17.33 46.52
N ALA A 146 24.40 -17.42 46.19
CA ALA A 146 23.50 -16.40 45.67
C ALA A 146 23.61 -15.96 44.19
N LYS A 147 22.67 -16.44 43.35
CA LYS A 147 21.68 -15.59 42.65
C LYS A 147 20.76 -16.35 41.68
N THR A 148 19.48 -15.95 41.72
CA THR A 148 18.51 -15.90 40.60
C THR A 148 17.97 -17.21 40.02
N SER A 149 16.77 -17.58 40.47
CA SER A 149 15.91 -18.58 39.85
C SER A 149 15.40 -18.11 38.47
N THR A 150 16.00 -18.65 37.41
CA THR A 150 15.44 -18.65 36.05
C THR A 150 14.78 -20.00 35.81
N SER A 151 13.45 -20.04 35.68
CA SER A 151 12.71 -21.23 35.30
C SER A 151 12.58 -21.31 33.76
N ARG A 152 13.48 -22.10 33.16
CA ARG A 152 13.21 -23.17 32.18
C ARG A 152 12.33 -22.81 30.96
N ALA A 153 12.99 -22.48 29.84
CA ALA A 153 12.43 -22.59 28.49
C ALA A 153 12.51 -24.06 27.99
N PRO A 154 11.52 -24.57 27.22
CA PRO A 154 11.57 -25.88 26.59
C PRO A 154 12.50 -25.89 25.35
N PRO A 155 12.94 -27.07 24.88
CA PRO A 155 13.98 -27.19 23.85
C PRO A 155 13.49 -26.71 22.47
N ALA A 156 14.41 -26.10 21.73
CA ALA A 156 14.22 -25.61 20.37
C ALA A 156 13.81 -26.76 19.42
N GLU A 157 12.56 -26.74 19.00
CA GLU A 157 12.09 -27.51 17.86
C GLU A 157 12.72 -26.93 16.58
N LYS A 158 13.18 -27.82 15.71
CA LYS A 158 13.65 -27.48 14.37
C LYS A 158 12.47 -26.86 13.60
N LYS A 159 12.49 -25.53 13.40
CA LYS A 159 11.63 -24.84 12.42
C LYS A 159 11.88 -25.49 11.06
N GLY A 160 10.88 -26.22 10.55
CA GLY A 160 10.93 -26.86 9.24
C GLY A 160 10.60 -25.88 8.13
N ASP A 161 10.96 -26.24 6.89
CA ASP A 161 10.61 -25.52 5.65
C ASP A 161 9.11 -25.17 5.54
N ASP A 162 8.23 -25.92 6.23
CA ASP A 162 6.79 -25.65 6.32
C ASP A 162 6.44 -24.32 7.01
N ASP A 163 7.24 -23.85 7.98
CA ASP A 163 7.02 -22.57 8.64
C ASP A 163 7.43 -21.40 7.75
N GLU A 164 8.48 -21.55 6.94
CA GLU A 164 8.90 -20.52 5.98
C GLU A 164 7.91 -20.38 4.82
N ILE A 165 7.32 -21.49 4.36
CA ILE A 165 6.27 -21.48 3.32
C ILE A 165 4.99 -20.86 3.88
N LYS A 166 4.60 -21.16 5.12
CA LYS A 166 3.45 -20.51 5.79
C LYS A 166 3.70 -19.03 6.03
N ASP A 167 4.91 -18.64 6.42
CA ASP A 167 5.28 -17.25 6.61
C ASP A 167 5.30 -16.48 5.28
N TYR A 168 5.76 -17.10 4.18
CA TYR A 168 5.70 -16.52 2.84
C TYR A 168 4.26 -16.37 2.33
N ALA A 169 3.43 -17.41 2.45
CA ALA A 169 2.01 -17.34 2.10
C ALA A 169 1.29 -16.28 2.94
N ARG A 170 1.63 -16.15 4.23
CA ARG A 170 1.12 -15.11 5.11
C ARG A 170 1.60 -13.72 4.70
N LEU A 171 2.84 -13.57 4.22
CA LEU A 171 3.43 -12.33 3.71
C LEU A 171 2.82 -11.89 2.37
N GLU A 172 2.59 -12.83 1.45
CA GLU A 172 1.97 -12.58 0.15
C GLU A 172 0.46 -12.28 0.31
N MET A 173 -0.23 -13.02 1.19
CA MET A 173 -1.59 -12.70 1.62
C MET A 173 -1.62 -11.32 2.28
N LEU A 174 -0.66 -11.00 3.16
CA LEU A 174 -0.52 -9.64 3.70
C LEU A 174 -0.33 -8.63 2.56
N GLN A 175 0.50 -8.90 1.55
CA GLN A 175 0.79 -7.97 0.47
C GLN A 175 -0.44 -7.68 -0.41
N GLN A 176 -1.27 -8.69 -0.68
CA GLN A 176 -2.54 -8.54 -1.40
C GLN A 176 -3.58 -7.78 -0.56
N VAL A 177 -3.73 -8.15 0.71
CA VAL A 177 -4.57 -7.47 1.70
C VAL A 177 -4.13 -6.00 1.89
N ASN A 178 -2.82 -5.74 1.82
CA ASN A 178 -2.19 -4.42 1.92
C ASN A 178 -2.22 -3.62 0.62
N SER A 179 -2.62 -4.20 -0.51
CA SER A 179 -2.85 -3.45 -1.75
C SER A 179 -4.24 -2.82 -1.79
N GLY A 180 -5.19 -3.42 -1.07
CA GLY A 180 -6.58 -3.00 -0.97
C GLY A 180 -7.40 -3.15 -2.27
N GLN A 181 -6.77 -3.52 -3.39
CA GLN A 181 -7.42 -3.88 -4.64
C GLN A 181 -7.74 -5.38 -4.65
N LEU A 182 -8.92 -5.73 -4.14
CA LEU A 182 -9.39 -7.12 -4.07
C LEU A 182 -10.01 -7.47 -5.43
N GLN A 183 -9.38 -8.39 -6.18
CA GLN A 183 -9.73 -8.77 -7.55
C GLN A 183 -10.49 -10.10 -7.63
N SER A 184 -10.40 -10.94 -6.59
CA SER A 184 -11.09 -12.23 -6.52
C SER A 184 -11.88 -12.40 -5.24
N GLU A 185 -12.89 -13.28 -5.26
CA GLU A 185 -13.67 -13.63 -4.07
C GLU A 185 -12.80 -14.22 -2.95
N MET A 186 -11.78 -15.00 -3.31
CA MET A 186 -10.82 -15.56 -2.36
C MET A 186 -9.99 -14.47 -1.67
N GLU A 187 -9.57 -13.43 -2.40
CA GLU A 187 -8.87 -12.28 -1.80
C GLU A 187 -9.81 -11.47 -0.89
N VAL A 188 -11.09 -11.32 -1.28
CA VAL A 188 -12.12 -10.66 -0.46
C VAL A 188 -12.32 -11.40 0.85
N GLU A 189 -12.49 -12.72 0.80
CA GLU A 189 -12.67 -13.55 1.98
C GLU A 189 -11.44 -13.54 2.88
N ALA A 190 -10.23 -13.71 2.31
CA ALA A 190 -8.99 -13.69 3.07
C ALA A 190 -8.75 -12.34 3.76
N ALA A 191 -8.99 -11.22 3.05
CA ALA A 191 -8.89 -9.88 3.61
C ALA A 191 -9.93 -9.63 4.69
N PHE A 192 -11.17 -10.09 4.49
CA PHE A 192 -12.23 -9.99 5.48
C PHE A 192 -11.88 -10.77 6.75
N LEU A 193 -11.47 -12.03 6.64
CA LEU A 193 -11.13 -12.86 7.81
C LEU A 193 -9.92 -12.31 8.57
N TYR A 194 -8.94 -11.75 7.84
CA TYR A 194 -7.81 -11.05 8.43
C TYR A 194 -8.23 -9.84 9.27
N ASP A 195 -9.13 -9.00 8.72
CA ASP A 195 -9.63 -7.83 9.42
C ASP A 195 -10.59 -8.20 10.54
N TRP A 196 -11.47 -9.20 10.33
CA TRP A 196 -12.43 -9.70 11.31
C TRP A 196 -11.75 -10.14 12.60
N ALA A 197 -10.62 -10.83 12.51
CA ALA A 197 -9.82 -11.23 13.68
C ALA A 197 -9.24 -10.05 14.48
N ARG A 198 -9.21 -8.85 13.90
CA ARG A 198 -8.77 -7.59 14.53
C ARG A 198 -9.95 -6.74 15.01
N LEU A 199 -11.17 -7.06 14.60
CA LEU A 199 -12.37 -6.40 15.08
C LEU A 199 -12.72 -6.97 16.46
N HIS A 200 -12.94 -6.09 17.43
CA HIS A 200 -13.44 -6.48 18.76
C HIS A 200 -14.95 -6.63 18.74
N VAL A 201 -15.45 -7.57 17.93
CA VAL A 201 -16.88 -7.80 17.70
C VAL A 201 -17.61 -8.25 18.96
N GLU A 202 -16.89 -8.84 19.92
CA GLU A 202 -17.38 -9.15 21.26
C GLU A 202 -17.83 -7.92 22.07
N GLU A 203 -17.32 -6.73 21.74
CA GLU A 203 -17.78 -5.48 22.34
C GLU A 203 -19.05 -4.94 21.66
N LEU A 204 -19.34 -5.38 20.43
CA LEU A 204 -20.51 -4.96 19.64
C LEU A 204 -21.69 -5.89 19.88
N GLU A 205 -21.45 -7.20 19.88
CA GLU A 205 -22.46 -8.24 20.05
C GLU A 205 -21.96 -9.33 21.01
N LYS A 206 -22.75 -9.63 22.04
CA LYS A 206 -22.39 -10.58 23.10
C LYS A 206 -22.85 -12.00 22.76
N ASP A 207 -23.94 -12.15 22.01
CA ASP A 207 -24.43 -13.47 21.61
C ASP A 207 -23.53 -14.04 20.50
N SER A 208 -22.98 -15.23 20.72
CA SER A 208 -22.10 -15.87 19.75
C SER A 208 -22.78 -16.19 18.43
N LYS A 209 -24.08 -16.56 18.45
CA LYS A 209 -24.81 -16.89 17.23
C LYS A 209 -25.09 -15.64 16.40
N GLU A 210 -25.41 -14.52 17.05
CA GLU A 210 -25.57 -13.24 16.36
C GLU A 210 -24.23 -12.74 15.80
N ARG A 211 -23.10 -12.98 16.47
CA ARG A 211 -21.77 -12.68 15.91
C ARG A 211 -21.47 -13.47 14.65
N ASP A 212 -21.76 -14.78 14.62
CA ASP A 212 -21.55 -15.61 13.42
C ASP A 212 -22.43 -15.11 12.26
N ALA A 213 -23.69 -14.77 12.54
CA ALA A 213 -24.62 -14.22 11.56
C ALA A 213 -24.20 -12.81 11.07
N LEU A 214 -23.60 -12.00 11.94
CA LEU A 214 -23.03 -10.70 11.60
C LEU A 214 -21.75 -10.86 10.75
N GLN A 215 -20.92 -11.86 11.03
CA GLN A 215 -19.74 -12.17 10.24
C GLN A 215 -20.12 -12.51 8.79
N GLU A 216 -21.10 -13.40 8.60
CA GLU A 216 -21.60 -13.78 7.28
C GLU A 216 -22.18 -12.56 6.52
N LEU A 217 -22.98 -11.74 7.21
CA LEU A 217 -23.53 -10.50 6.64
C LEU A 217 -22.40 -9.57 6.14
N LEU A 218 -21.39 -9.34 6.98
CA LEU A 218 -20.32 -8.39 6.67
C LEU A 218 -19.37 -8.89 5.60
N LEU A 219 -19.12 -10.21 5.52
CA LEU A 219 -18.39 -10.82 4.41
C LEU A 219 -19.07 -10.50 3.07
N GLY A 220 -20.41 -10.61 3.01
CA GLY A 220 -21.20 -10.31 1.82
C GLY A 220 -21.11 -8.87 1.33
N TYR A 221 -20.78 -7.92 2.21
CA TYR A 221 -20.63 -6.49 1.86
C TYR A 221 -19.19 -5.98 1.92
N PHE A 222 -18.22 -6.81 2.31
CA PHE A 222 -16.86 -6.39 2.61
C PHE A 222 -16.18 -5.66 1.45
N ALA A 223 -16.25 -6.20 0.24
CA ALA A 223 -15.64 -5.59 -0.95
C ALA A 223 -16.19 -4.17 -1.22
N GLN A 224 -17.50 -3.97 -1.03
CA GLN A 224 -18.15 -2.69 -1.25
C GLN A 224 -17.70 -1.69 -0.18
N VAL A 225 -17.76 -2.07 1.10
CA VAL A 225 -17.30 -1.20 2.20
C VAL A 225 -15.80 -0.89 2.10
N ASN A 226 -14.97 -1.85 1.69
CA ASN A 226 -13.54 -1.64 1.42
C ASN A 226 -13.31 -0.61 0.30
N THR A 227 -14.18 -0.56 -0.71
CA THR A 227 -14.08 0.45 -1.78
C THR A 227 -14.21 1.88 -1.20
N ALA A 228 -14.99 2.07 -0.14
CA ALA A 228 -15.05 3.36 0.56
C ALA A 228 -13.70 3.71 1.21
N TYR A 229 -13.09 2.77 1.94
CA TYR A 229 -11.77 2.96 2.51
C TYR A 229 -10.73 3.30 1.44
N MET A 230 -10.72 2.54 0.34
CA MET A 230 -9.80 2.74 -0.78
C MET A 230 -9.99 4.09 -1.50
N HIS A 231 -11.22 4.62 -1.51
CA HIS A 231 -11.49 5.94 -2.04
C HIS A 231 -10.78 7.03 -1.25
N TYR A 232 -10.91 7.02 0.08
CA TYR A 232 -10.20 7.97 0.96
C TYR A 232 -8.68 7.74 0.94
N ALA A 233 -8.26 6.48 0.80
CA ALA A 233 -6.85 6.12 0.66
C ALA A 233 -6.24 6.51 -0.69
N VAL A 234 -7.02 7.04 -1.64
CA VAL A 234 -6.59 7.36 -3.01
C VAL A 234 -5.93 6.14 -3.69
N GLY A 235 -6.51 4.96 -3.46
CA GLY A 235 -6.01 3.69 -3.99
C GLY A 235 -4.79 3.10 -3.24
N SER A 236 -4.40 3.67 -2.10
CA SER A 236 -3.34 3.09 -1.25
C SER A 236 -3.95 2.03 -0.35
N GLY A 237 -3.21 0.99 0.01
CA GLY A 237 -3.66 0.11 1.08
C GLY A 237 -3.15 0.52 2.47
N GLU A 238 -3.56 -0.26 3.46
CA GLU A 238 -3.48 0.05 4.90
C GLU A 238 -2.06 0.32 5.42
N MET A 239 -1.02 -0.27 4.81
CA MET A 239 0.37 -0.01 5.22
C MET A 239 0.89 1.37 4.78
N ALA A 240 0.26 1.98 3.76
CA ALA A 240 0.69 3.24 3.16
C ALA A 240 -0.31 4.38 3.40
N TYR A 241 -1.39 4.11 4.13
CA TYR A 241 -2.45 5.06 4.45
C TYR A 241 -3.18 4.64 5.72
N GLY A 242 -3.42 5.60 6.60
CA GLY A 242 -4.46 5.48 7.60
C GLY A 242 -5.45 6.63 7.46
N MET A 243 -6.71 6.35 7.74
CA MET A 243 -7.81 7.30 7.74
C MET A 243 -7.79 8.10 9.03
N ASN A 244 -7.66 9.42 8.92
CA ASN A 244 -7.74 10.31 10.06
C ASN A 244 -9.20 10.58 10.49
N GLY A 245 -9.37 11.22 11.64
CA GLY A 245 -10.71 11.47 12.19
C GLY A 245 -11.59 12.40 11.36
N HIS A 246 -11.01 13.37 10.64
CA HIS A 246 -11.76 14.22 9.71
C HIS A 246 -12.29 13.43 8.51
N GLU A 247 -11.48 12.53 7.95
CA GLU A 247 -11.88 11.66 6.85
C GLU A 247 -13.01 10.72 7.26
N LEU A 248 -12.91 10.11 8.45
CA LEU A 248 -14.00 9.33 9.03
C LEU A 248 -15.27 10.19 9.22
N ALA A 249 -15.13 11.38 9.78
CA ALA A 249 -16.26 12.27 10.04
C ALA A 249 -16.97 12.71 8.74
N HIS A 250 -16.21 13.02 7.68
CA HIS A 250 -16.76 13.31 6.36
C HIS A 250 -17.52 12.09 5.83
N PHE A 251 -16.96 10.88 5.92
CA PHE A 251 -17.64 9.67 5.45
C PHE A 251 -18.95 9.40 6.20
N LEU A 252 -18.94 9.51 7.53
CA LEU A 252 -20.14 9.31 8.35
C LEU A 252 -21.23 10.35 8.07
N HIS A 253 -20.84 11.59 7.76
CA HIS A 253 -21.76 12.63 7.30
C HIS A 253 -22.34 12.34 5.92
N GLU A 254 -21.51 11.92 4.97
CA GLU A 254 -21.96 11.52 3.63
C GLU A 254 -22.92 10.32 3.67
N CYS A 255 -22.79 9.43 4.67
CA CYS A 255 -23.73 8.34 4.91
C CYS A 255 -25.03 8.80 5.61
N GLY A 256 -25.08 10.02 6.13
CA GLY A 256 -26.19 10.50 6.96
C GLY A 256 -26.28 9.79 8.33
N LEU A 257 -25.18 9.20 8.80
CA LEU A 257 -25.10 8.56 10.13
C LEU A 257 -24.83 9.59 11.22
N TYR A 258 -23.87 10.48 10.99
CA TYR A 258 -23.50 11.54 11.93
C TYR A 258 -23.30 12.86 11.21
N HIS A 259 -23.73 13.96 11.80
CA HIS A 259 -23.44 15.26 11.26
C HIS A 259 -22.03 15.72 11.70
N PHE A 260 -21.13 16.00 10.74
CA PHE A 260 -19.74 16.40 11.00
C PHE A 260 -19.56 17.46 12.11
N GLN A 261 -20.35 18.54 12.08
CA GLN A 261 -20.27 19.61 13.10
C GLN A 261 -21.07 19.29 14.37
N GLN A 262 -22.36 18.94 14.24
CA GLN A 262 -23.25 18.78 15.39
C GLN A 262 -22.84 17.58 16.26
N ASP A 263 -22.36 16.51 15.64
CA ASP A 263 -21.97 15.28 16.32
C ASP A 263 -20.45 15.12 16.46
N HIS A 264 -19.67 16.19 16.26
CA HIS A 264 -18.20 16.15 16.27
C HIS A 264 -17.62 15.44 17.50
N ALA A 265 -18.10 15.79 18.70
CA ALA A 265 -17.62 15.18 19.94
C ALA A 265 -17.95 13.68 20.05
N ALA A 266 -19.08 13.24 19.48
CA ALA A 266 -19.44 11.82 19.44
C ALA A 266 -18.54 11.07 18.46
N ILE A 267 -18.26 11.65 17.28
CA ILE A 267 -17.34 11.08 16.28
C ILE A 267 -15.92 11.00 16.86
N GLU A 268 -15.44 12.04 17.53
CA GLU A 268 -14.11 12.06 18.15
C GLU A 268 -13.94 10.98 19.23
N LYS A 269 -14.98 10.77 20.04
CA LYS A 269 -15.02 9.69 21.04
C LYS A 269 -15.00 8.31 20.37
N LEU A 270 -15.81 8.12 19.32
CA LEU A 270 -15.88 6.88 18.54
C LEU A 270 -14.54 6.57 17.86
N TYR A 271 -13.93 7.58 17.24
CA TYR A 271 -12.60 7.51 16.63
C TYR A 271 -11.53 7.09 17.64
N SER A 272 -11.45 7.80 18.76
CA SER A 272 -10.47 7.54 19.83
C SER A 272 -10.62 6.16 20.44
N LEU A 273 -11.84 5.64 20.52
CA LEU A 273 -12.09 4.28 20.97
C LEU A 273 -11.52 3.26 19.97
N CYS A 274 -11.86 3.40 18.69
CA CYS A 274 -11.43 2.45 17.66
C CYS A 274 -9.92 2.49 17.42
N LEU A 275 -9.28 3.65 17.57
CA LEU A 275 -7.83 3.80 17.45
C LEU A 275 -7.06 2.96 18.48
N ARG A 276 -7.62 2.72 19.67
CA ARG A 276 -6.98 1.86 20.70
C ARG A 276 -6.90 0.39 20.29
N HIS A 277 -7.82 -0.03 19.43
CA HIS A 277 -7.98 -1.41 18.99
C HIS A 277 -7.22 -1.71 17.70
N ASP A 278 -6.78 -0.67 16.98
CA ASP A 278 -6.07 -0.85 15.73
C ASP A 278 -4.59 -1.17 15.97
N SER A 279 -4.22 -2.44 15.78
CA SER A 279 -2.91 -2.98 16.17
C SER A 279 -1.86 -2.96 15.05
N LEU A 280 -2.25 -2.74 13.79
CA LEU A 280 -1.33 -2.57 12.64
C LEU A 280 -1.04 -1.10 12.42
N LEU A 281 -0.43 -0.45 13.41
CA LEU A 281 0.03 0.91 13.23
C LEU A 281 1.39 0.88 12.53
N SER A 282 1.45 1.43 11.32
CA SER A 282 2.71 1.93 10.76
C SER A 282 3.38 2.79 11.83
N LEU A 283 4.67 2.56 12.10
CA LEU A 283 5.44 3.30 13.12
C LEU A 283 5.41 4.83 12.91
N HIS A 284 5.03 5.28 11.71
CA HIS A 284 5.02 6.68 11.31
C HIS A 284 3.68 7.40 11.51
N ASP A 285 2.58 6.70 11.76
CA ASP A 285 1.26 7.34 11.89
C ASP A 285 0.36 6.60 12.88
N ARG A 286 0.62 6.79 14.18
CA ARG A 286 -0.15 6.18 15.28
C ARG A 286 -1.50 6.86 15.52
N SER A 287 -1.78 7.92 14.78
CA SER A 287 -2.95 8.78 14.95
C SER A 287 -4.05 8.49 13.95
N THR A 288 -3.92 7.47 13.10
CA THR A 288 -4.88 7.15 12.02
C THR A 288 -5.39 5.71 12.09
N LEU A 289 -6.59 5.49 11.54
CA LEU A 289 -7.24 4.18 11.46
C LEU A 289 -6.80 3.45 10.19
N GLY A 290 -6.32 2.23 10.35
CA GLY A 290 -6.22 1.26 9.27
C GLY A 290 -7.60 0.84 8.76
N ARG A 291 -7.64 -0.13 7.84
CA ARG A 291 -8.88 -0.62 7.26
C ARG A 291 -9.74 -1.29 8.32
N ALA A 292 -9.17 -2.15 9.16
CA ALA A 292 -9.93 -2.79 10.24
C ALA A 292 -10.46 -1.74 11.25
N GLY A 293 -9.65 -0.72 11.61
CA GLY A 293 -10.08 0.37 12.48
C GLY A 293 -11.24 1.18 11.89
N PHE A 294 -11.21 1.49 10.60
CA PHE A 294 -12.32 2.11 9.88
C PHE A 294 -13.59 1.26 9.91
N PHE A 295 -13.48 -0.04 9.62
CA PHE A 295 -14.61 -0.96 9.68
C PHE A 295 -15.21 -1.01 11.09
N HIS A 296 -14.38 -1.10 12.12
CA HIS A 296 -14.82 -1.09 13.51
C HIS A 296 -15.58 0.21 13.87
N ALA A 297 -15.04 1.36 13.45
CA ALA A 297 -15.67 2.66 13.64
C ALA A 297 -17.02 2.75 12.94
N LEU A 298 -17.12 2.25 11.70
CA LEU A 298 -18.37 2.24 10.93
C LEU A 298 -19.44 1.34 11.57
N LEU A 299 -19.07 0.15 12.06
CA LEU A 299 -20.01 -0.73 12.76
C LEU A 299 -20.57 -0.07 14.01
N ARG A 300 -19.71 0.55 14.83
CA ARG A 300 -20.15 1.31 16.01
C ARG A 300 -21.03 2.49 15.64
N ALA A 301 -20.69 3.19 14.56
CA ALA A 301 -21.49 4.31 14.08
C ALA A 301 -22.91 3.87 13.72
N MET A 302 -23.06 2.77 12.98
CA MET A 302 -24.38 2.23 12.61
C MET A 302 -25.20 1.76 13.81
N LEU A 303 -24.56 1.18 14.83
CA LEU A 303 -25.23 0.69 16.04
C LEU A 303 -25.62 1.81 17.03
N TYR A 304 -24.80 2.85 17.16
CA TYR A 304 -24.96 3.89 18.19
C TYR A 304 -25.32 5.27 17.61
N THR A 305 -25.91 5.31 16.41
CA THR A 305 -26.37 6.56 15.79
C THR A 305 -27.39 7.25 16.71
N PRO A 306 -27.21 8.54 17.07
CA PRO A 306 -28.04 9.23 18.06
C PRO A 306 -29.53 9.36 17.70
N LYS A 307 -29.85 9.28 16.39
CA LYS A 307 -31.13 9.71 15.84
C LYS A 307 -32.21 8.63 15.83
N ASP A 308 -31.88 7.37 16.10
CA ASP A 308 -32.85 6.29 16.06
C ASP A 308 -32.62 5.27 17.18
N ALA A 309 -33.61 5.13 18.06
CA ALA A 309 -33.75 3.94 18.88
C ALA A 309 -34.28 2.80 17.99
N THR A 310 -33.40 2.21 17.19
CA THR A 310 -33.75 1.05 16.37
C THR A 310 -33.93 -0.17 17.26
N ASN A 311 -35.14 -0.71 17.28
CA ASN A 311 -35.43 -2.03 17.82
C ASN A 311 -35.00 -3.09 16.80
N GLY A 312 -34.28 -4.12 17.24
CA GLY A 312 -33.81 -5.22 16.40
C GLY A 312 -32.51 -5.83 16.94
N THR A 313 -32.07 -6.94 16.36
CA THR A 313 -30.74 -7.48 16.66
C THR A 313 -29.65 -6.61 16.02
N SER A 314 -28.41 -6.71 16.51
CA SER A 314 -27.28 -5.95 15.96
C SER A 314 -27.13 -6.17 14.45
N LYS A 315 -27.35 -7.41 13.98
CA LYS A 315 -27.34 -7.78 12.57
C LYS A 315 -28.40 -7.00 11.77
N GLU A 316 -29.65 -6.98 12.23
CA GLU A 316 -30.75 -6.32 11.53
C GLU A 316 -30.52 -4.82 11.40
N ILE A 317 -30.02 -4.18 12.48
CA ILE A 317 -29.70 -2.76 12.49
C ILE A 317 -28.58 -2.46 11.48
N ILE A 318 -27.49 -3.23 11.53
CA ILE A 318 -26.34 -3.05 10.63
C ILE A 318 -26.75 -3.31 9.17
N GLU A 319 -27.49 -4.38 8.89
CA GLU A 319 -27.95 -4.71 7.54
C GLU A 319 -28.81 -3.59 6.95
N LYS A 320 -29.76 -3.08 7.74
CA LYS A 320 -30.61 -1.97 7.32
C LYS A 320 -29.79 -0.73 6.98
N ARG A 321 -28.88 -0.32 7.88
CA ARG A 321 -28.02 0.86 7.71
C ARG A 321 -27.06 0.71 6.53
N LEU A 322 -26.50 -0.48 6.33
CA LEU A 322 -25.67 -0.77 5.17
C LEU A 322 -26.44 -0.54 3.88
N LYS A 323 -27.64 -1.14 3.75
CA LYS A 323 -28.45 -1.06 2.53
C LYS A 323 -29.02 0.33 2.26
N GLU A 324 -29.50 1.02 3.29
CA GLU A 324 -30.22 2.29 3.13
C GLU A 324 -29.30 3.51 3.11
N GLN A 325 -28.13 3.45 3.74
CA GLN A 325 -27.28 4.62 3.98
C GLN A 325 -25.85 4.43 3.46
N VAL A 326 -25.16 3.39 3.91
CA VAL A 326 -23.71 3.24 3.62
C VAL A 326 -23.48 2.89 2.15
N LEU A 327 -24.05 1.77 1.67
CA LEU A 327 -23.79 1.27 0.31
C LEU A 327 -24.22 2.25 -0.80
N PRO A 328 -25.38 2.93 -0.70
CA PRO A 328 -25.72 3.99 -1.65
C PRO A 328 -24.69 5.12 -1.67
N THR A 329 -24.18 5.52 -0.50
CA THR A 329 -23.12 6.53 -0.41
C THR A 329 -21.81 6.02 -0.99
N VAL A 330 -21.39 4.79 -0.69
CA VAL A 330 -20.19 4.20 -1.32
C VAL A 330 -20.32 4.20 -2.83
N LEU A 331 -21.45 3.74 -3.37
CA LEU A 331 -21.67 3.71 -4.82
C LEU A 331 -21.56 5.12 -5.40
N ARG A 332 -22.19 6.12 -4.80
CA ARG A 332 -22.09 7.52 -5.23
C ARG A 332 -20.67 8.07 -5.18
N LEU A 333 -19.91 7.76 -4.13
CA LEU A 333 -18.52 8.23 -3.97
C LEU A 333 -17.56 7.56 -4.96
N THR A 334 -17.89 6.35 -5.43
CA THR A 334 -16.93 5.49 -6.14
C THR A 334 -17.28 5.21 -7.60
N SER A 335 -18.44 5.67 -8.06
CA SER A 335 -18.93 5.51 -9.44
C SER A 335 -19.19 6.85 -10.14
N GLY A 336 -19.38 6.78 -11.46
CA GLY A 336 -19.73 7.90 -12.32
C GLY A 336 -18.58 8.35 -13.23
N PRO A 337 -18.85 9.24 -14.20
CA PRO A 337 -17.95 9.50 -15.33
C PRO A 337 -16.54 9.92 -14.92
N PHE A 338 -16.43 10.74 -13.87
CA PHE A 338 -15.13 11.13 -13.34
C PHE A 338 -14.39 9.94 -12.70
N ARG A 339 -15.09 9.09 -11.94
CA ARG A 339 -14.51 7.92 -11.25
C ARG A 339 -14.10 6.82 -12.21
N ASP A 340 -14.82 6.68 -13.32
CA ASP A 340 -14.45 5.77 -14.42
C ASP A 340 -13.06 6.10 -14.99
N HIS A 341 -12.61 7.35 -14.84
CA HIS A 341 -11.24 7.76 -15.15
C HIS A 341 -10.30 7.56 -13.95
N THR A 342 -10.66 8.05 -12.76
CA THR A 342 -9.72 8.11 -11.63
C THR A 342 -9.48 6.79 -10.91
N HIS A 343 -10.39 5.83 -11.00
CA HIS A 343 -10.26 4.52 -10.34
C HIS A 343 -9.60 3.45 -11.22
N GLN A 344 -9.14 3.81 -12.43
CA GLN A 344 -8.35 2.90 -13.25
C GLN A 344 -6.98 2.63 -12.61
N ASN A 345 -6.52 1.37 -12.65
CA ASN A 345 -5.22 0.96 -12.08
C ASN A 345 -4.05 1.84 -12.52
N ARG A 346 -4.07 2.34 -13.76
CA ARG A 346 -3.04 3.23 -14.30
C ARG A 346 -3.05 4.62 -13.65
N ILE A 347 -4.22 5.15 -13.30
CA ILE A 347 -4.35 6.44 -12.61
C ILE A 347 -4.02 6.29 -11.13
N ILE A 348 -4.50 5.21 -10.50
CA ILE A 348 -4.12 4.87 -9.12
C ILE A 348 -2.60 4.80 -8.98
N ALA A 349 -1.89 4.15 -9.91
CA ALA A 349 -0.43 4.12 -9.90
C ALA A 349 0.20 5.53 -9.97
N ILE A 350 -0.38 6.44 -10.74
CA ILE A 350 0.05 7.85 -10.78
C ILE A 350 -0.19 8.51 -9.42
N PHE A 351 -1.37 8.36 -8.84
CA PHE A 351 -1.67 8.89 -7.51
C PHE A 351 -0.68 8.39 -6.46
N GLN A 352 -0.38 7.09 -6.44
CA GLN A 352 0.60 6.50 -5.53
C GLN A 352 2.01 7.08 -5.72
N GLU A 353 2.45 7.28 -6.97
CA GLU A 353 3.75 7.87 -7.27
C GLU A 353 3.86 9.31 -6.74
N VAL A 354 2.79 10.10 -6.88
CA VAL A 354 2.81 11.53 -6.52
C VAL A 354 2.46 11.79 -5.05
N LYS A 355 1.73 10.88 -4.40
CA LYS A 355 1.15 11.04 -3.05
C LYS A 355 2.13 11.58 -2.00
N PRO A 356 3.37 11.07 -1.83
CA PRO A 356 4.27 11.58 -0.80
C PRO A 356 4.61 13.06 -0.93
N LYS A 357 4.63 13.58 -2.17
CA LYS A 357 4.85 15.01 -2.44
C LYS A 357 3.57 15.81 -2.22
N LEU A 358 2.43 15.28 -2.63
CA LEU A 358 1.13 15.91 -2.46
C LEU A 358 0.76 16.10 -0.99
N ILE A 359 1.00 15.10 -0.13
CA ILE A 359 0.76 15.21 1.31
C ILE A 359 1.55 16.38 1.91
N LYS A 360 2.84 16.50 1.58
CA LYS A 360 3.68 17.59 2.05
C LYS A 360 3.24 18.97 1.52
N LEU A 361 2.66 19.03 0.32
CA LEU A 361 2.09 20.28 -0.21
C LEU A 361 0.79 20.64 0.49
N TYR A 362 -0.08 19.64 0.70
CA TYR A 362 -1.29 19.78 1.46
C TYR A 362 -0.99 20.35 2.85
N GLU A 363 -0.08 19.74 3.60
CA GLU A 363 0.38 20.21 4.93
C GLU A 363 0.94 21.64 4.89
N LYS A 364 1.77 21.97 3.89
CA LYS A 364 2.36 23.30 3.74
C LYS A 364 1.29 24.39 3.56
N TYR A 365 0.35 24.17 2.64
CA TYR A 365 -0.70 25.17 2.37
C TYR A 365 -1.75 25.24 3.47
N THR A 366 -1.89 24.18 4.27
CA THR A 366 -2.63 24.24 5.53
C THR A 366 -1.94 25.17 6.53
N GLN A 367 -0.63 25.01 6.76
CA GLN A 367 0.13 25.83 7.72
C GLN A 367 0.22 27.31 7.32
N ASP A 368 0.48 27.60 6.05
CA ASP A 368 0.59 28.98 5.54
C ASP A 368 -0.74 29.76 5.66
N ASN A 369 -1.87 29.05 5.68
CA ASN A 369 -3.19 29.62 5.93
C ASN A 369 -3.52 29.73 7.42
N ASP A 370 -3.07 28.78 8.24
CA ASP A 370 -3.29 28.84 9.69
C ASP A 370 -2.53 30.00 10.34
N GLU A 371 -1.31 30.33 9.88
CA GLU A 371 -0.60 31.55 10.32
C GLU A 371 -1.38 32.84 10.01
N LYS A 372 -2.16 32.84 8.92
CA LYS A 372 -3.05 33.95 8.55
C LYS A 372 -4.35 33.92 9.36
N ALA A 373 -4.90 32.74 9.63
CA ALA A 373 -6.15 32.52 10.37
C ALA A 373 -6.00 32.65 11.89
N LEU A 374 -4.83 32.39 12.49
CA LEU A 374 -4.54 32.68 13.90
C LEU A 374 -4.70 34.18 14.24
N ARG A 375 -4.71 35.06 13.24
CA ARG A 375 -5.06 36.49 13.39
C ARG A 375 -6.57 36.76 13.33
N ALA A 376 -7.38 35.81 12.88
CA ALA A 376 -8.83 35.89 12.70
C ALA A 376 -9.50 34.65 13.31
N LYS A 377 -9.97 34.74 14.55
CA LYS A 377 -10.65 33.68 15.34
C LYS A 377 -11.60 32.81 14.48
N SER A 378 -11.10 31.71 13.92
CA SER A 378 -11.84 30.80 13.04
C SER A 378 -12.24 29.52 13.78
N VAL A 379 -13.37 28.96 13.37
CA VAL A 379 -14.22 27.97 14.05
C VAL A 379 -13.68 26.54 13.98
N ALA A 380 -12.61 26.29 13.21
CA ALA A 380 -11.92 25.01 13.19
C ALA A 380 -10.88 24.93 14.32
N ALA A 381 -11.35 24.95 15.58
CA ALA A 381 -10.49 24.66 16.71
C ALA A 381 -9.99 23.21 16.55
N ALA A 382 -8.69 23.03 16.31
CA ALA A 382 -8.07 21.72 16.18
C ALA A 382 -8.43 20.85 17.39
N SER A 383 -9.20 19.79 17.19
CA SER A 383 -9.36 18.78 18.22
C SER A 383 -7.99 18.16 18.53
N PRO A 384 -7.67 17.89 19.80
CA PRO A 384 -6.37 17.33 20.17
C PRO A 384 -6.12 16.00 19.46
N GLY A 385 -5.30 16.03 18.39
CA GLY A 385 -4.90 14.84 17.64
C GLY A 385 -5.47 14.69 16.23
N TRP A 386 -6.32 15.60 15.75
CA TRP A 386 -6.75 15.63 14.35
C TRP A 386 -5.94 16.67 13.55
N PRO A 387 -5.53 16.38 12.30
CA PRO A 387 -4.74 17.31 11.50
C PRO A 387 -5.56 18.51 11.05
N ILE A 388 -4.95 19.69 11.01
CA ILE A 388 -5.57 20.88 10.41
C ILE A 388 -5.81 20.60 8.91
N LEU A 389 -6.96 21.01 8.40
CA LEU A 389 -7.38 20.75 7.02
C LEU A 389 -7.06 21.92 6.09
N LEU A 390 -6.80 21.60 4.82
CA LEU A 390 -6.62 22.59 3.76
C LEU A 390 -7.98 23.20 3.41
N THR A 391 -8.08 24.54 3.36
CA THR A 391 -9.31 25.21 2.90
C THR A 391 -9.35 25.29 1.38
N ALA A 392 -10.56 25.44 0.81
CA ALA A 392 -10.77 25.66 -0.61
C ALA A 392 -9.99 26.89 -1.13
N SER A 393 -9.94 27.98 -0.36
CA SER A 393 -9.12 29.17 -0.67
C SER A 393 -7.61 28.84 -0.73
N GLY A 394 -7.13 28.02 0.19
CA GLY A 394 -5.76 27.51 0.18
C GLY A 394 -5.45 26.66 -1.06
N LEU A 395 -6.36 25.77 -1.42
CA LEU A 395 -6.24 24.96 -2.62
C LEU A 395 -6.27 25.81 -3.89
N LYS A 396 -7.17 26.80 -3.97
CA LYS A 396 -7.24 27.74 -5.09
C LYS A 396 -5.91 28.49 -5.27
N SER A 397 -5.34 28.98 -4.17
CA SER A 397 -4.02 29.63 -4.18
C SER A 397 -2.92 28.69 -4.71
N MET A 398 -2.92 27.44 -4.27
CA MET A 398 -1.99 26.40 -4.76
C MET A 398 -2.11 26.17 -6.27
N LEU A 399 -3.34 26.18 -6.83
CA LEU A 399 -3.59 26.01 -8.26
C LEU A 399 -3.04 27.18 -9.10
N TYR A 400 -3.08 28.40 -8.57
CA TYR A 400 -2.42 29.56 -9.19
C TYR A 400 -0.89 29.45 -9.09
N ASP A 401 -0.37 29.11 -7.92
CA ASP A 401 1.08 29.03 -7.68
C ASP A 401 1.76 27.97 -8.57
N CYS A 402 1.09 26.85 -8.83
CA CYS A 402 1.62 25.80 -9.71
C CYS A 402 1.35 26.06 -11.21
N GLY A 403 0.69 27.16 -11.55
CA GLY A 403 0.39 27.55 -12.93
C GLY A 403 -0.68 26.70 -13.61
N VAL A 404 -1.48 25.93 -12.87
CA VAL A 404 -2.67 25.26 -13.42
C VAL A 404 -3.72 26.31 -13.81
N PHE A 405 -3.93 27.29 -12.94
CA PHE A 405 -4.58 28.55 -13.31
C PHE A 405 -3.49 29.53 -13.75
N CYS A 406 -3.18 29.53 -15.05
CA CYS A 406 -2.19 30.43 -15.67
C CYS A 406 -2.85 31.75 -16.13
N ALA A 407 -2.19 32.52 -16.99
CA ALA A 407 -2.76 33.77 -17.51
C ALA A 407 -4.08 33.48 -18.28
N GLY A 408 -5.15 34.18 -17.90
CA GLY A 408 -6.50 33.93 -18.44
C GLY A 408 -7.57 34.73 -17.70
N ASP A 409 -8.84 34.45 -18.01
CA ASP A 409 -9.97 35.08 -17.32
C ASP A 409 -10.15 34.48 -15.92
N THR A 410 -9.85 35.28 -14.90
CA THR A 410 -9.99 34.87 -13.49
C THR A 410 -11.42 34.46 -13.16
N LYS A 411 -12.44 35.03 -13.82
CA LYS A 411 -13.84 34.62 -13.62
C LYS A 411 -14.07 33.19 -14.11
N LYS A 412 -13.51 32.83 -15.27
CA LYS A 412 -13.59 31.45 -15.79
C LYS A 412 -12.89 30.46 -14.85
N HIS A 413 -11.74 30.83 -14.28
CA HIS A 413 -11.06 29.98 -13.28
C HIS A 413 -11.90 29.80 -12.02
N ASP A 414 -12.52 30.88 -11.53
CA ASP A 414 -13.38 30.85 -10.35
C ASP A 414 -14.62 29.98 -10.58
N GLU A 415 -15.22 30.04 -11.76
CA GLU A 415 -16.32 29.17 -12.16
C GLU A 415 -15.91 27.69 -12.26
N ILE A 416 -14.74 27.40 -12.86
CA ILE A 416 -14.21 26.03 -12.95
C ILE A 416 -13.93 25.49 -11.54
N PHE A 417 -13.26 26.28 -10.70
CA PHE A 417 -12.95 25.89 -9.32
C PHE A 417 -14.21 25.69 -8.49
N GLY A 418 -15.17 26.62 -8.57
CA GLY A 418 -16.45 26.52 -7.88
C GLY A 418 -17.22 25.25 -8.26
N LYS A 419 -17.32 24.96 -9.57
CA LYS A 419 -17.92 23.70 -10.06
C LYS A 419 -17.17 22.47 -9.56
N ALA A 420 -15.83 22.50 -9.52
CA ALA A 420 -15.05 21.37 -9.02
C ALA A 420 -15.30 21.13 -7.51
N ILE A 421 -15.45 22.19 -6.71
CA ILE A 421 -15.79 22.11 -5.28
C ILE A 421 -17.22 21.58 -5.10
N GLU A 422 -18.20 22.11 -5.84
CA GLU A 422 -19.60 21.66 -5.78
C GLU A 422 -19.77 20.19 -6.18
N GLN A 423 -19.02 19.74 -7.19
CA GLN A 423 -19.04 18.36 -7.67
C GLN A 423 -18.20 17.41 -6.81
N CYS A 424 -17.24 17.93 -6.05
CA CYS A 424 -16.55 17.13 -5.05
C CYS A 424 -17.60 16.58 -4.07
N PHE A 425 -17.37 15.36 -3.59
CA PHE A 425 -18.09 14.98 -2.38
C PHE A 425 -17.54 15.87 -1.26
N THR A 426 -18.44 16.44 -0.48
CA THR A 426 -18.02 17.26 0.64
C THR A 426 -18.99 16.97 1.76
N GLY A 427 -18.48 16.38 2.84
CA GLY A 427 -19.27 16.14 4.06
C GLY A 427 -19.73 17.44 4.75
N MET A 428 -19.61 18.57 4.06
CA MET A 428 -19.82 19.93 4.53
C MET A 428 -20.43 20.83 3.45
N ARG A 429 -21.17 20.29 2.48
CA ARG A 429 -21.92 21.10 1.48
C ARG A 429 -22.85 22.13 2.11
N GLU A 430 -23.25 21.90 3.36
CA GLU A 430 -24.12 22.78 4.13
C GLU A 430 -23.40 24.06 4.65
N LEU A 431 -22.06 24.10 4.61
CA LEU A 431 -21.31 25.30 4.94
C LEU A 431 -21.50 26.35 3.84
N ARG A 432 -22.17 27.46 4.21
CA ARG A 432 -22.57 28.54 3.29
C ARG A 432 -21.42 29.35 2.68
N ILE A 433 -20.18 29.11 3.09
CA ILE A 433 -18.99 29.83 2.59
C ILE A 433 -18.08 28.82 1.90
N THR A 434 -18.10 28.81 0.57
CA THR A 434 -17.35 27.87 -0.27
C THR A 434 -15.84 28.05 -0.16
N GLU A 435 -15.34 29.26 0.15
CA GLU A 435 -13.90 29.56 0.20
C GLU A 435 -13.22 29.04 1.48
N ASP A 436 -13.93 29.02 2.60
CA ASP A 436 -13.41 28.54 3.90
C ASP A 436 -13.69 27.05 4.14
N GLN A 437 -14.34 26.39 3.18
CA GLN A 437 -14.65 24.98 3.28
C GLN A 437 -13.35 24.16 3.40
N PRO A 438 -13.11 23.44 4.51
CA PRO A 438 -11.98 22.55 4.61
C PRO A 438 -12.22 21.29 3.78
N LEU A 439 -11.13 20.76 3.25
CA LEU A 439 -11.10 19.61 2.36
C LEU A 439 -10.23 18.55 3.00
N VAL A 440 -10.70 17.30 3.04
CA VAL A 440 -9.80 16.18 3.37
C VAL A 440 -8.91 15.82 2.18
N PHE A 441 -7.88 14.99 2.41
CA PHE A 441 -6.88 14.72 1.37
C PHE A 441 -7.46 14.13 0.08
N ALA A 442 -8.43 13.23 0.17
CA ALA A 442 -9.10 12.67 -1.00
C ALA A 442 -9.89 13.72 -1.79
N GLU A 443 -10.58 14.64 -1.11
CA GLU A 443 -11.31 15.76 -1.71
C GLU A 443 -10.34 16.73 -2.41
N TYR A 444 -9.20 17.01 -1.78
CA TYR A 444 -8.11 17.78 -2.38
C TYR A 444 -7.64 17.16 -3.72
N VAL A 445 -7.34 15.86 -3.75
CA VAL A 445 -6.90 15.18 -4.98
C VAL A 445 -7.99 15.21 -6.05
N GLU A 446 -9.25 15.04 -5.65
CA GLU A 446 -10.38 15.09 -6.57
C GLU A 446 -10.55 16.48 -7.21
N VAL A 447 -10.59 17.54 -6.41
CA VAL A 447 -10.76 18.91 -6.91
C VAL A 447 -9.65 19.27 -7.88
N VAL A 448 -8.39 18.96 -7.53
CA VAL A 448 -7.23 19.12 -8.42
C VAL A 448 -7.46 18.42 -9.76
N THR A 449 -7.89 17.17 -9.72
CA THR A 449 -8.08 16.34 -10.91
C THR A 449 -9.23 16.88 -11.78
N ARG A 450 -10.35 17.31 -11.18
CA ARG A 450 -11.48 17.92 -11.89
C ARG A 450 -11.10 19.23 -12.57
N VAL A 451 -10.37 20.08 -11.86
CA VAL A 451 -9.83 21.33 -12.42
C VAL A 451 -8.91 21.02 -13.60
N GLY A 452 -7.98 20.08 -13.43
CA GLY A 452 -7.07 19.66 -14.49
C GLY A 452 -7.76 19.17 -15.75
N LEU A 453 -8.77 18.30 -15.60
CA LEU A 453 -9.57 17.79 -16.71
C LEU A 453 -10.31 18.92 -17.45
N THR A 454 -10.88 19.86 -16.72
CA THR A 454 -11.67 20.96 -17.30
C THR A 454 -10.78 22.00 -17.99
N VAL A 455 -9.68 22.40 -17.33
CA VAL A 455 -8.75 23.40 -17.87
C VAL A 455 -8.05 22.90 -19.13
N LEU A 456 -7.75 21.60 -19.20
CA LEU A 456 -7.04 20.98 -20.32
C LEU A 456 -7.96 20.32 -21.35
N GLU A 457 -9.29 20.47 -21.21
CA GLU A 457 -10.27 19.87 -22.13
C GLU A 457 -10.11 20.41 -23.55
N GLU A 458 -9.91 21.73 -23.68
CA GLU A 458 -9.75 22.42 -24.97
C GLU A 458 -8.48 21.96 -25.73
N ASN A 459 -7.51 21.36 -25.03
CA ASN A 459 -6.30 20.81 -25.63
C ASN A 459 -6.51 19.42 -26.29
N GLY A 460 -7.69 18.81 -26.14
CA GLY A 460 -8.00 17.50 -26.71
C GLY A 460 -7.16 16.35 -26.11
N LEU A 461 -6.67 16.52 -24.89
CA LEU A 461 -5.85 15.53 -24.20
C LEU A 461 -6.71 14.38 -23.67
N ALA A 462 -6.14 13.17 -23.65
CA ALA A 462 -6.78 12.06 -22.96
C ALA A 462 -6.87 12.38 -21.45
N PRO A 463 -7.96 11.98 -20.75
CA PRO A 463 -8.14 12.28 -19.32
C PRO A 463 -6.92 11.92 -18.46
N LYS A 464 -6.30 10.77 -18.73
CA LYS A 464 -5.07 10.33 -18.07
C LYS A 464 -3.93 11.36 -18.16
N ASP A 465 -3.71 11.91 -19.34
CA ASP A 465 -2.60 12.82 -19.59
C ASP A 465 -2.86 14.19 -18.97
N ALA A 466 -4.11 14.67 -19.03
CA ALA A 466 -4.55 15.88 -18.33
C ALA A 466 -4.29 15.75 -16.81
N ILE A 467 -4.76 14.66 -16.19
CA ILE A 467 -4.53 14.38 -14.76
C ILE A 467 -3.04 14.36 -14.44
N LYS A 468 -2.24 13.63 -15.24
CA LYS A 468 -0.80 13.52 -15.02
C LYS A 468 -0.09 14.88 -15.11
N ILE A 469 -0.45 15.72 -16.09
CA ILE A 469 0.12 17.05 -16.28
C ILE A 469 -0.20 17.93 -15.06
N THR A 470 -1.47 17.94 -14.62
CA THR A 470 -1.90 18.73 -13.47
C THR A 470 -1.18 18.31 -12.18
N LEU A 471 -1.07 17.00 -11.92
CA LEU A 471 -0.35 16.51 -10.75
C LEU A 471 1.16 16.82 -10.81
N ASN A 472 1.76 16.79 -12.00
CA ASN A 472 3.16 17.17 -12.17
C ASN A 472 3.40 18.67 -11.98
N ALA A 473 2.45 19.52 -12.39
CA ALA A 473 2.48 20.95 -12.11
C ALA A 473 2.53 21.21 -10.59
N LEU A 474 1.66 20.53 -9.83
CA LEU A 474 1.69 20.58 -8.36
C LEU A 474 3.03 20.10 -7.79
N ARG A 475 3.57 18.97 -8.29
CA ARG A 475 4.88 18.44 -7.82
C ARG A 475 6.04 19.40 -8.06
N SER A 476 5.94 20.28 -9.06
CA SER A 476 6.96 21.28 -9.37
C SER A 476 7.07 22.36 -8.28
N LEU A 477 6.02 22.52 -7.45
CA LEU A 477 6.05 23.49 -6.36
C LEU A 477 7.18 23.18 -5.36
N PRO A 478 7.90 24.23 -4.91
CA PRO A 478 8.96 24.06 -3.94
C PRO A 478 8.35 23.70 -2.57
N ILE A 479 8.84 22.57 -2.04
CA ILE A 479 8.65 22.21 -0.63
C ILE A 479 9.98 22.58 0.01
N LYS A 480 10.04 23.76 0.65
CA LYS A 480 11.21 24.10 1.45
C LYS A 480 11.29 23.05 2.55
N THR A 481 12.37 22.27 2.58
CA THR A 481 12.74 21.55 3.81
C THR A 481 12.89 22.59 4.90
N LEU A 482 12.06 22.50 5.94
CA LEU A 482 12.29 23.19 7.21
C LEU A 482 13.61 22.65 7.81
N ASN A 483 14.74 23.04 7.24
CA ASN A 483 16.05 22.76 7.80
C ASN A 483 16.31 23.78 8.91
N ALA A 484 16.24 23.27 10.14
CA ALA A 484 17.29 23.45 11.15
C ALA A 484 17.88 24.87 11.31
N HIS A 485 17.05 25.89 11.51
CA HIS A 485 17.46 27.15 12.13
C HIS A 485 16.53 27.50 13.29
N ARG A 486 16.59 26.67 14.34
CA ARG A 486 16.52 27.16 15.72
C ARG A 486 17.84 26.78 16.38
N LYS A 487 18.78 27.72 16.38
CA LYS A 487 19.78 27.82 17.43
C LYS A 487 19.13 28.50 18.63
#